data_AF-A0A6P0VC82-F1
#
_entry.id   AF-A0A6P0VC82-F1
#
_cell.length_a   1.000
_cell.length_b   1.000
_cell.length_c   1.000
_cell.angle_alpha   90.00
_cell.angle_beta   90.00
_cell.angle_gamma   90.00
#
_symmetry.space_group_name_H-M   'P 1'
#
loop_
_entity.id
_entity.type
_entity.pdbx_description
1 polymer ?
#
loop_
_entity_poly.entity_id
_entity_poly.type
_entity_poly.pdbx_seq_one_letter_code
_entity_poly.pdbx_strand_id
1 'polypeptide(L)'
;MAHTFLMEAGRWTLQGSWLERNGMPITVRGKTIIAWGQENWFTMVTKLVFPNSEREDISFQYRGHLDSGERQYTFVLQHSVLGRVEGEGWVTPESIIQRYWVLGDRQRRSGFETRHRLDDNTYYLSSSIMAGHYLTSTMEATLGRQPQ
;
A
#
# COMPACT_ATOMS: atom_id res chain seq x y z
N MET A 1 20.59 6.79 2.17
CA MET A 1 20.54 5.87 1.02
C MET A 1 19.18 6.03 0.34
N ALA A 2 19.07 5.88 -0.98
CA ALA A 2 17.82 6.11 -1.72
C ALA A 2 16.85 4.93 -1.55
N HIS A 3 15.54 5.21 -1.46
CA HIS A 3 14.50 4.17 -1.44
C HIS A 3 14.44 3.44 -2.78
N THR A 4 14.05 2.17 -2.75
CA THR A 4 13.91 1.30 -3.93
C THR A 4 12.46 0.91 -4.17
N PHE A 5 11.71 0.62 -3.09
CA PHE A 5 10.26 0.45 -3.17
C PHE A 5 9.64 1.74 -3.68
N LEU A 6 8.66 1.62 -4.57
CA LEU A 6 8.04 2.71 -5.33
C LEU A 6 9.00 3.42 -6.31
N MET A 7 10.21 3.80 -5.88
CA MET A 7 11.17 4.60 -6.67
C MET A 7 11.75 3.84 -7.88
N GLU A 8 11.73 2.52 -7.86
CA GLU A 8 12.19 1.68 -8.97
C GLU A 8 11.09 0.73 -9.43
N ALA A 9 11.16 0.37 -10.72
CA ALA A 9 10.37 -0.74 -11.23
C ALA A 9 10.80 -2.06 -10.55
N GLY A 10 9.83 -2.92 -10.25
CA GLY A 10 10.13 -4.16 -9.56
C GLY A 10 8.92 -4.97 -9.15
N ARG A 11 9.20 -6.21 -8.76
CA ARG A 11 8.21 -7.13 -8.18
C ARG A 11 8.56 -7.33 -6.71
N TRP A 12 7.54 -7.36 -5.87
CA TRP A 12 7.67 -7.48 -4.43
C TRP A 12 6.69 -8.52 -3.92
N THR A 13 7.10 -9.29 -2.92
CA THR A 13 6.21 -10.15 -2.15
C THR A 13 5.94 -9.52 -0.81
N LEU A 14 4.74 -9.75 -0.29
CA LEU A 14 4.29 -9.28 1.01
C LEU A 14 3.86 -10.50 1.85
N GLN A 15 4.24 -10.54 3.11
CA GLN A 15 3.76 -11.53 4.07
C GLN A 15 3.58 -10.90 5.45
N GLY A 16 2.46 -11.18 6.09
CA GLY A 16 2.19 -10.65 7.42
C GLY A 16 0.83 -11.04 7.97
N SER A 17 0.27 -10.13 8.77
CA SER A 17 -0.98 -10.31 9.48
C SER A 17 -1.95 -9.16 9.19
N TRP A 18 -3.20 -9.51 8.92
CA TRP A 18 -4.33 -8.60 8.84
C TRP A 18 -5.17 -8.75 10.11
N LEU A 19 -5.58 -7.63 10.70
CA LEU A 19 -6.35 -7.60 11.92
C LEU A 19 -7.59 -6.75 11.73
N GLU A 20 -8.70 -7.25 12.26
CA GLU A 20 -9.98 -6.53 12.36
C GLU A 20 -10.32 -6.38 13.84
N ARG A 21 -11.15 -5.38 14.17
CA ARG A 21 -11.42 -4.99 15.58
C ARG A 21 -11.71 -6.15 16.54
N ASN A 22 -12.49 -7.14 16.09
CA ASN A 22 -12.99 -8.22 16.93
C ASN A 22 -12.52 -9.61 16.46
N GLY A 23 -11.48 -9.66 15.62
CA GLY A 23 -11.01 -10.89 14.99
C GLY A 23 -9.63 -11.31 15.49
N MET A 24 -9.35 -12.61 15.39
CA MET A 24 -7.98 -13.11 15.47
C MET A 24 -7.18 -12.62 14.26
N PRO A 25 -5.85 -12.43 14.37
CA PRO A 25 -5.01 -12.09 13.23
C PRO A 25 -5.15 -13.12 12.10
N ILE A 26 -5.40 -12.62 10.89
CA ILE A 26 -5.53 -13.41 9.67
C ILE A 26 -4.20 -13.33 8.92
N THR A 27 -3.64 -14.47 8.54
CA THR A 27 -2.44 -14.47 7.68
C THR A 27 -2.76 -13.83 6.34
N VAL A 28 -1.93 -12.89 5.91
CA VAL A 28 -2.02 -12.26 4.60
C VAL A 28 -0.73 -12.50 3.82
N ARG A 29 -0.89 -12.80 2.53
CA ARG A 29 0.21 -12.83 1.56
C ARG A 29 -0.13 -11.90 0.42
N GLY A 30 0.87 -11.34 -0.22
CA GLY A 30 0.65 -10.45 -1.35
C GLY A 30 1.77 -10.42 -2.34
N LYS A 31 1.45 -9.86 -3.50
CA LYS A 31 2.41 -9.50 -4.54
C LYS A 31 2.13 -8.08 -5.00
N THR A 32 3.18 -7.31 -5.17
CA THR A 32 3.13 -5.95 -5.72
C THR A 32 4.03 -5.87 -6.94
N ILE A 33 3.53 -5.27 -8.02
CA ILE A 33 4.32 -4.96 -9.22
C ILE A 33 4.29 -3.46 -9.42
N ILE A 34 5.46 -2.85 -9.56
CA ILE A 34 5.62 -1.42 -9.83
C ILE A 34 6.25 -1.26 -11.21
N ALA A 35 5.69 -0.38 -12.01
CA ALA A 35 6.22 0.02 -13.31
C ALA A 35 6.20 1.54 -13.44
N TRP A 36 7.24 2.08 -14.06
CA TRP A 36 7.39 3.51 -14.35
C TRP A 36 7.17 3.80 -15.83
N GLY A 37 6.44 4.88 -16.10
CA GLY A 37 6.26 5.47 -17.41
C GLY A 37 7.12 6.73 -17.59
N GLN A 38 6.79 7.51 -18.62
CA GLN A 38 7.43 8.81 -18.84
C GLN A 38 6.93 9.84 -17.82
N GLU A 39 7.69 10.94 -17.68
CA GLU A 39 7.27 12.11 -16.88
C GLU A 39 6.86 11.76 -15.45
N ASN A 40 7.64 10.92 -14.76
CA ASN A 40 7.42 10.56 -13.36
C ASN A 40 6.07 9.90 -13.03
N TRP A 41 5.39 9.34 -14.04
CA TRP A 41 4.21 8.52 -13.82
C TRP A 41 4.59 7.10 -13.41
N PHE A 42 3.93 6.56 -12.40
CA PHE A 42 4.04 5.16 -12.01
C PHE A 42 2.67 4.47 -12.00
N THR A 43 2.72 3.16 -12.21
CA THR A 43 1.61 2.26 -11.92
C THR A 43 2.07 1.24 -10.91
N MET A 44 1.17 0.86 -10.01
CA MET A 44 1.43 -0.18 -9.03
C MET A 44 0.20 -1.08 -8.94
N VAL A 45 0.41 -2.39 -9.00
CA VAL A 45 -0.67 -3.37 -8.83
C VAL A 45 -0.30 -4.25 -7.65
N THR A 46 -1.17 -4.28 -6.63
CA THR A 46 -1.02 -5.16 -5.48
C THR A 46 -2.19 -6.13 -5.44
N LYS A 47 -1.91 -7.41 -5.20
CA LYS A 47 -2.92 -8.40 -4.84
C LYS A 47 -2.59 -8.98 -3.47
N LEU A 48 -3.54 -8.95 -2.56
CA LEU A 48 -3.51 -9.61 -1.26
C LEU A 48 -4.42 -10.83 -1.31
N VAL A 49 -3.94 -11.92 -0.70
CA VAL A 49 -4.66 -13.18 -0.52
C VAL A 49 -4.63 -13.55 0.96
N PHE A 50 -5.68 -14.22 1.42
CA PHE A 50 -5.85 -14.61 2.81
C PHE A 50 -5.96 -16.13 2.93
N PRO A 51 -4.82 -16.84 2.97
CA PRO A 51 -4.83 -18.30 3.04
C PRO A 51 -5.57 -18.78 4.29
N ASN A 52 -6.35 -19.85 4.13
CA ASN A 52 -7.12 -20.47 5.22
C ASN A 52 -8.14 -19.51 5.88
N SER A 53 -8.60 -18.50 5.13
CA SER A 53 -9.66 -17.60 5.53
C SER A 53 -10.76 -17.59 4.46
N GLU A 54 -12.00 -17.37 4.87
CA GLU A 54 -13.12 -17.12 3.95
C GLU A 54 -13.12 -15.69 3.39
N ARG A 55 -12.16 -14.86 3.82
CA ARG A 55 -12.00 -13.49 3.35
C ARG A 55 -11.65 -13.45 1.87
N GLU A 56 -12.36 -12.60 1.14
CA GLU A 56 -12.06 -12.33 -0.27
C GLU A 56 -10.68 -11.68 -0.46
N ASP A 57 -10.02 -12.05 -1.56
CA ASP A 57 -8.79 -11.40 -2.00
C ASP A 57 -9.01 -9.90 -2.21
N ILE A 58 -8.00 -9.10 -1.91
CA ILE A 58 -8.04 -7.64 -2.13
C ILE A 58 -7.08 -7.27 -3.25
N SER A 59 -7.57 -6.53 -4.25
CA SER A 59 -6.74 -5.99 -5.31
C SER A 59 -6.69 -4.46 -5.27
N PHE A 60 -5.50 -3.93 -5.53
CA PHE A 60 -5.21 -2.51 -5.61
C PHE A 60 -4.59 -2.21 -6.97
N GLN A 61 -5.13 -1.24 -7.69
CA GLN A 61 -4.55 -0.75 -8.94
C GLN A 61 -4.34 0.75 -8.82
N TYR A 62 -3.07 1.13 -8.69
CA TYR A 62 -2.63 2.51 -8.54
C TYR A 62 -2.19 3.08 -9.88
N ARG A 63 -2.49 4.37 -10.06
CA ARG A 63 -1.80 5.25 -11.01
C ARG A 63 -1.43 6.51 -10.26
N GLY A 64 -0.14 6.84 -10.22
CA GLY A 64 0.34 8.00 -9.50
C GLY A 64 1.43 8.75 -10.25
N HIS A 65 1.72 9.95 -9.76
CA HIS A 65 2.70 10.86 -10.30
C HIS A 65 3.61 11.32 -9.17
N LEU A 66 4.92 11.24 -9.39
CA LEU A 66 5.93 11.75 -8.46
C LEU A 66 6.30 13.20 -8.83
N ASP A 67 6.15 14.11 -7.88
CA ASP A 67 6.35 15.53 -8.10
C ASP A 67 7.83 15.87 -8.34
N SER A 68 8.09 17.04 -8.92
CA SER A 68 9.41 17.49 -9.41
C SER A 68 10.50 17.69 -8.35
N GLY A 69 10.24 17.33 -7.09
CA GLY A 69 11.22 17.24 -6.00
C GLY A 69 11.46 15.82 -5.46
N GLU A 70 10.86 14.79 -6.09
CA GLU A 70 10.97 13.35 -5.78
C GLU A 70 10.61 12.94 -4.35
N ARG A 71 9.98 13.84 -3.58
CA ARG A 71 9.62 13.60 -2.18
C ARG A 71 8.13 13.48 -1.93
N GLN A 72 7.31 13.88 -2.88
CA GLN A 72 5.86 13.84 -2.78
C GLN A 72 5.29 13.23 -4.03
N TYR A 73 4.21 12.48 -3.88
CA TYR A 73 3.47 11.91 -4.99
C TYR A 73 1.98 11.93 -4.69
N THR A 74 1.18 11.98 -5.75
CA THR A 74 -0.26 11.81 -5.68
C THR A 74 -0.66 10.58 -6.48
N PHE A 75 -1.79 9.96 -6.12
CA PHE A 75 -2.29 8.80 -6.84
C PHE A 75 -3.79 8.68 -6.81
N VAL A 76 -4.31 8.01 -7.83
CA VAL A 76 -5.64 7.39 -7.83
C VAL A 76 -5.47 5.90 -7.66
N LEU A 77 -6.39 5.28 -6.92
CA LEU A 77 -6.39 3.86 -6.61
C LEU A 77 -7.78 3.28 -6.89
N GLN A 78 -7.84 2.23 -7.69
CA GLN A 78 -8.99 1.33 -7.73
C GLN A 78 -8.77 0.19 -6.73
N HIS A 79 -9.56 0.16 -5.67
CA HIS A 79 -9.53 -0.84 -4.62
C HIS A 79 -10.75 -1.75 -4.74
N SER A 80 -10.58 -3.09 -4.70
CA SER A 80 -11.71 -4.02 -4.92
C SER A 80 -12.83 -3.86 -3.89
N VAL A 81 -12.49 -3.65 -2.61
CA VAL A 81 -13.46 -3.46 -1.51
C VAL A 81 -13.90 -1.99 -1.32
N LEU A 82 -12.97 -1.04 -1.37
CA LEU A 82 -13.28 0.38 -1.09
C LEU A 82 -13.80 1.14 -2.32
N GLY A 83 -13.61 0.62 -3.54
CA GLY A 83 -13.94 1.32 -4.77
C GLY A 83 -12.85 2.32 -5.16
N ARG A 84 -13.26 3.51 -5.62
CA ARG A 84 -12.33 4.54 -6.10
C ARG A 84 -11.78 5.35 -4.92
N VAL A 85 -10.46 5.50 -4.92
CA VAL A 85 -9.70 6.12 -3.83
C VAL A 85 -8.73 7.14 -4.43
N GLU A 86 -8.50 8.23 -3.71
CA GLU A 86 -7.44 9.20 -3.98
C GLU A 86 -6.50 9.25 -2.79
N GLY A 87 -5.24 9.60 -3.05
CA GLY A 87 -4.26 9.70 -2.00
C GLY A 87 -3.01 10.47 -2.38
N GLU A 88 -2.19 10.69 -1.37
CA GLU A 88 -0.91 11.33 -1.46
C GLU A 88 0.10 10.59 -0.60
N GLY A 89 1.37 10.74 -0.93
CA GLY A 89 2.45 10.16 -0.13
C GLY A 89 3.73 10.97 -0.18
N TRP A 90 4.58 10.65 0.78
CA TRP A 90 5.86 11.29 1.04
C TRP A 90 6.96 10.23 1.05
N VAL A 91 8.04 10.50 0.33
CA VAL A 91 9.28 9.73 0.38
C VAL A 91 10.20 10.45 1.37
N THR A 92 10.23 9.96 2.60
CA THR A 92 11.10 10.48 3.67
C THR A 92 12.45 9.75 3.63
N PRO A 93 13.44 10.09 4.48
CA PRO A 93 14.73 9.37 4.47
C PRO A 93 14.65 7.88 4.85
N GLU A 94 13.76 7.54 5.79
CA GLU A 94 13.68 6.19 6.39
C GLU A 94 12.39 5.46 6.00
N SER A 95 11.41 6.15 5.42
CA SER A 95 10.08 5.59 5.18
C SER A 95 9.36 6.23 4.01
N ILE A 96 8.55 5.42 3.34
CA ILE A 96 7.54 5.91 2.41
C ILE A 96 6.21 5.92 3.14
N ILE A 97 5.62 7.10 3.28
CA ILE A 97 4.39 7.32 4.03
C ILE A 97 3.31 7.72 3.05
N GLN A 98 2.11 7.15 3.16
CA GLN A 98 0.98 7.60 2.35
C GLN A 98 -0.31 7.62 3.15
N ARG A 99 -1.22 8.48 2.71
CA ARG A 99 -2.61 8.47 3.16
C ARG A 99 -3.53 8.43 1.94
N TYR A 100 -4.73 7.91 2.15
CA TYR A 100 -5.76 7.89 1.12
C TYR A 100 -7.15 8.08 1.70
N TRP A 101 -8.10 8.50 0.86
CA TRP A 101 -9.51 8.68 1.19
C TRP A 101 -10.39 8.13 0.08
N VAL A 102 -11.49 7.49 0.47
CA VAL A 102 -12.43 6.87 -0.47
C VAL A 102 -13.39 7.93 -1.02
N LEU A 103 -13.52 7.99 -2.34
CA LEU A 103 -14.41 8.95 -3.00
C LEU A 103 -15.86 8.48 -2.97
N GLY A 104 -16.79 9.40 -2.70
CA GLY A 104 -18.23 9.11 -2.69
C GLY A 104 -18.68 8.19 -1.55
N ASP A 105 -17.80 7.92 -0.58
CA ASP A 105 -18.08 7.00 0.52
C ASP A 105 -18.76 7.70 1.69
N ARG A 106 -19.99 7.27 2.01
CA ARG A 106 -20.77 7.83 3.13
C ARG A 106 -20.12 7.61 4.49
N GLN A 107 -19.34 6.54 4.64
CA GLN A 107 -18.62 6.21 5.88
C GLN A 107 -17.33 7.01 6.04
N ARG A 108 -16.95 7.85 5.05
CA ARG A 108 -15.72 8.64 5.05
C ARG A 108 -14.50 7.76 5.33
N ARG A 109 -14.44 6.58 4.68
CA ARG A 109 -13.32 5.67 4.86
C ARG A 109 -12.04 6.30 4.32
N SER A 110 -10.96 6.05 5.03
CA SER A 110 -9.62 6.52 4.72
C SER A 110 -8.61 5.51 5.21
N GLY A 111 -7.36 5.68 4.85
CA GLY A 111 -6.29 4.84 5.36
C GLY A 111 -4.96 5.54 5.35
N PHE A 112 -4.04 4.94 6.10
CA PHE A 112 -2.68 5.43 6.26
C PHE A 112 -1.72 4.26 6.19
N GLU A 113 -0.60 4.41 5.51
CA GLU A 113 0.41 3.37 5.37
C GLU A 113 1.80 3.94 5.54
N THR A 114 2.63 3.23 6.30
CA THR A 114 4.05 3.50 6.44
C THR A 114 4.81 2.27 5.97
N ARG A 115 5.73 2.45 5.03
CA ARG A 115 6.72 1.46 4.62
C ARG A 115 8.08 1.90 5.15
N HIS A 116 8.46 1.38 6.30
CA HIS A 116 9.76 1.63 6.91
C HIS A 116 10.81 0.76 6.22
N ARG A 117 11.91 1.36 5.79
CA ARG A 117 12.99 0.64 5.12
C ARG A 117 13.79 -0.15 6.15
N LEU A 118 13.96 -1.44 5.92
CA LEU A 118 14.89 -2.27 6.69
C LEU A 118 16.23 -2.41 5.96
N ASP A 119 16.18 -2.57 4.64
CA ASP A 119 17.34 -2.56 3.74
C ASP A 119 16.91 -2.15 2.32
N ASP A 120 17.79 -2.30 1.33
CA ASP A 120 17.54 -1.92 -0.07
C ASP A 120 16.45 -2.76 -0.74
N ASN A 121 16.13 -3.95 -0.23
CA ASN A 121 15.18 -4.88 -0.80
C ASN A 121 14.10 -5.32 0.20
N THR A 122 14.08 -4.76 1.40
CA THR A 122 13.16 -5.15 2.46
C THR A 122 12.54 -3.93 3.14
N TYR A 123 11.21 -3.95 3.28
CA TYR A 123 10.44 -2.92 3.97
C TYR A 123 9.48 -3.55 4.97
N TYR A 124 9.31 -2.92 6.13
CA TYR A 124 8.20 -3.21 7.04
C TYR A 124 7.04 -2.28 6.74
N LEU A 125 5.87 -2.84 6.45
CA LEU A 125 4.63 -2.13 6.21
C LEU A 125 3.74 -2.18 7.44
N SER A 126 3.29 -1.02 7.87
CA SER A 126 2.16 -0.84 8.77
C SER A 126 1.08 -0.07 8.02
N SER A 127 -0.14 -0.58 8.01
CA SER A 127 -1.27 0.03 7.29
C SER A 127 -2.54 0.01 8.12
N SER A 128 -3.39 1.02 7.93
CA SER A 128 -4.67 1.13 8.60
C SER A 128 -5.78 1.47 7.61
N ILE A 129 -6.98 0.97 7.91
CA ILE A 129 -8.24 1.45 7.34
C ILE A 129 -9.06 2.02 8.47
N MET A 130 -9.62 3.21 8.26
CA MET A 130 -10.46 3.91 9.19
C MET A 130 -11.84 4.17 8.57
N ALA A 131 -12.87 4.24 9.41
CA ALA A 131 -14.18 4.78 9.05
C ALA A 131 -14.52 5.90 10.06
N GLY A 132 -14.50 7.15 9.60
CA GLY A 132 -14.53 8.30 10.50
C GLY A 132 -13.36 8.28 11.49
N HIS A 133 -13.66 8.18 12.79
CA HIS A 133 -12.65 8.15 13.87
C HIS A 133 -12.23 6.73 14.29
N TYR A 134 -12.82 5.69 13.69
CA TYR A 134 -12.60 4.32 14.09
C TYR A 134 -11.59 3.63 13.18
N LEU A 135 -10.47 3.15 13.73
CA LEU A 135 -9.61 2.15 13.08
C LEU A 135 -10.39 0.86 12.88
N THR A 136 -10.79 0.51 11.66
CA THR A 136 -11.62 -0.67 11.36
C THR A 136 -10.79 -1.92 11.11
N SER A 137 -9.63 -1.75 10.47
CA SER A 137 -8.65 -2.81 10.28
C SER A 137 -7.24 -2.27 10.23
N THR A 138 -6.27 -3.14 10.51
CA THR A 138 -4.84 -2.86 10.36
C THR A 138 -4.15 -4.03 9.70
N MET A 139 -3.03 -3.80 9.05
CA MET A 139 -2.16 -4.85 8.55
C MET A 139 -0.71 -4.48 8.81
N GLU A 140 0.03 -5.47 9.27
CA GLU A 140 1.47 -5.44 9.43
C GLU A 140 2.09 -6.51 8.55
N ALA A 141 3.09 -6.16 7.75
CA ALA A 141 3.70 -7.10 6.83
C ALA A 141 5.14 -6.73 6.48
N THR A 142 5.92 -7.74 6.09
CA THR A 142 7.23 -7.52 5.47
C THR A 142 7.08 -7.59 3.96
N LEU A 143 7.60 -6.58 3.25
CA LEU A 143 7.79 -6.60 1.81
C LEU A 143 9.23 -6.98 1.49
N GLY A 144 9.40 -7.92 0.57
CA GLY A 144 10.70 -8.32 0.02
C GLY A 144 10.71 -8.16 -1.50
N ARG A 145 11.76 -7.57 -2.06
CA ARG A 145 11.94 -7.47 -3.51
C ARG A 145 12.23 -8.86 -4.07
N GLN A 146 11.55 -9.21 -5.16
CA GLN A 146 11.87 -10.44 -5.86
C GLN A 146 13.12 -10.23 -6.73
N PRO A 147 14.07 -11.19 -6.73
CA PRO A 147 15.12 -11.20 -7.73
C PRO A 147 14.51 -11.30 -9.13
N GLN A 148 15.17 -10.67 -10.11
CA GLN A 148 14.75 -10.71 -11.51
C GLN A 148 14.89 -12.12 -12.10
#